data_AF-A0A1W1X2Y2-F1
#
_entry.id   AF-A0A1W1X2Y2-F1
#
_cell.length_a   1.000
_cell.length_b   1.000
_cell.length_c   1.000
_cell.angle_alpha   90.00
_cell.angle_beta   90.00
_cell.angle_gamma   90.00
#
_symmetry.space_group_name_H-M   'P 1'
#
loop_
_entity.id
_entity.type
_entity.pdbx_description
1 polymer ?
#
loop_
_entity_poly.entity_id
_entity_poly.type
_entity_poly.pdbx_seq_one_letter_code
_entity_poly.pdbx_strand_id
1 'polypeptide(L)'
;MSEFDREQEQEIFVAETASLDVFAKVGEQAYARFRLFEYDSLMLLRSHFTSEFMKWLPIIELASTNQAASEQLMWARDEILKFREQYLGLKAFGPDRESAEDALTILFLLCLESWPQRPEAVAKTTIVQGVDEFATTFIEFYGRSKSLLEALKQRFEIKSR
;
A
#
# COMPACT_ATOMS: atom_id res chain seq x y z
N MET A 1 10.43 0.96 -22.71
CA MET A 1 9.80 0.39 -21.51
C MET A 1 8.87 -0.71 -21.99
N SER A 2 9.02 -1.94 -21.49
CA SER A 2 8.06 -3.00 -21.79
C SER A 2 6.71 -2.57 -21.26
N GLU A 3 5.73 -2.41 -22.13
CA GLU A 3 4.32 -2.37 -21.73
C GLU A 3 4.05 -3.72 -21.06
N PHE A 4 3.74 -3.72 -19.77
CA PHE A 4 3.37 -4.94 -19.05
C PHE A 4 1.87 -5.17 -19.25
N ASP A 5 1.47 -6.44 -19.30
CA ASP A 5 0.06 -6.81 -19.43
C ASP A 5 -0.61 -6.73 -18.06
N ARG A 6 -1.49 -5.73 -17.88
CA ARG A 6 -2.18 -5.47 -16.62
C ARG A 6 -3.10 -6.62 -16.21
N GLU A 7 -3.80 -7.20 -17.18
CA GLU A 7 -4.75 -8.28 -16.94
C GLU A 7 -3.99 -9.53 -16.45
N GLN A 8 -2.89 -9.86 -17.12
CA GLN A 8 -2.02 -10.96 -16.70
C GLN A 8 -1.43 -10.76 -15.29
N GLU A 9 -0.97 -9.55 -14.95
CA GLU A 9 -0.39 -9.28 -13.62
C GLU A 9 -1.43 -9.40 -12.50
N GLN A 10 -2.67 -8.94 -12.73
CA GLN A 10 -3.77 -9.11 -11.79
C GLN A 10 -4.15 -10.58 -11.64
N GLU A 11 -4.25 -11.33 -12.74
CA GLU A 11 -4.54 -12.77 -12.71
C GLU A 11 -3.49 -13.56 -11.91
N ILE A 12 -2.20 -13.26 -12.08
CA ILE A 12 -1.13 -13.89 -11.31
C ILE A 12 -1.32 -13.61 -9.82
N PHE A 13 -1.57 -12.35 -9.44
CA PHE A 13 -1.72 -11.98 -8.04
C PHE A 13 -2.96 -12.65 -7.43
N VAL A 14 -4.11 -12.59 -8.10
CA VAL A 14 -5.37 -13.21 -7.65
C VAL A 14 -5.23 -14.73 -7.54
N ALA A 15 -4.70 -15.41 -8.56
CA ALA A 15 -4.55 -16.86 -8.55
C ALA A 15 -3.64 -17.35 -7.42
N GLU A 16 -2.53 -16.66 -7.19
CA GLU A 16 -1.61 -16.99 -6.12
C GLU A 16 -2.21 -16.70 -4.75
N THR A 17 -2.86 -15.54 -4.57
CA THR A 17 -3.47 -15.13 -3.29
C THR A 17 -4.75 -15.90 -2.94
N ALA A 18 -5.50 -16.39 -3.91
CA ALA A 18 -6.71 -17.20 -3.69
C ALA A 18 -6.42 -18.49 -2.90
N SER A 19 -5.20 -19.01 -3.00
CA SER A 19 -4.73 -20.21 -2.29
C SER A 19 -3.99 -19.91 -0.99
N LEU A 20 -3.61 -18.65 -0.78
CA LEU A 20 -2.90 -18.25 0.42
C LEU A 20 -3.90 -18.18 1.57
N ASP A 21 -3.65 -18.97 2.60
CA ASP A 21 -4.28 -18.77 3.90
C ASP A 21 -3.62 -17.58 4.62
N VAL A 22 -3.45 -16.44 3.92
CA VAL A 22 -2.87 -15.16 4.43
C VAL A 22 -3.54 -14.78 5.75
N PHE A 23 -4.78 -15.25 5.93
CA PHE A 23 -5.69 -14.87 6.99
C PHE A 23 -6.07 -16.02 7.93
N ALA A 24 -5.36 -17.16 7.91
CA ALA A 24 -5.57 -18.28 8.84
C ALA A 24 -5.28 -17.89 10.29
N LYS A 25 -4.29 -17.01 10.46
CA LYS A 25 -3.75 -16.57 11.75
C LYS A 25 -3.73 -15.04 11.81
N VAL A 26 -4.90 -14.41 11.68
CA VAL A 26 -5.07 -13.00 12.05
C VAL A 26 -5.10 -12.93 13.57
N GLY A 27 -3.93 -12.90 14.21
CA GLY A 27 -3.80 -12.60 15.64
C GLY A 27 -3.41 -11.14 15.86
N GLU A 28 -3.13 -10.78 17.12
CA GLU A 28 -2.81 -9.42 17.60
C GLU A 28 -1.75 -8.65 16.77
N GLN A 29 -0.84 -9.36 16.07
CA GLN A 29 0.23 -8.77 15.25
C GLN A 29 -0.13 -8.53 13.78
N ALA A 30 -1.32 -8.91 13.31
CA ALA A 30 -1.67 -8.87 11.89
C ALA A 30 -1.63 -7.45 11.29
N TYR A 31 -2.07 -6.45 12.04
CA TYR A 31 -2.00 -5.05 11.61
C TYR A 31 -0.56 -4.55 11.47
N ALA A 32 0.34 -4.96 12.37
CA ALA A 32 1.75 -4.60 12.26
C ALA A 32 2.39 -5.20 11.00
N ARG A 33 2.06 -6.47 10.69
CA ARG A 33 2.51 -7.14 9.47
C ARG A 33 1.95 -6.47 8.22
N PHE A 34 0.68 -6.08 8.25
CA PHE A 34 0.03 -5.34 7.15
C PHE A 34 0.73 -4.02 6.85
N ARG A 35 0.99 -3.18 7.86
CA ARG A 35 1.71 -1.91 7.65
C ARG A 35 3.12 -2.09 7.10
N LEU A 36 3.82 -3.13 7.57
CA LEU A 36 5.14 -3.48 7.05
C LEU A 36 5.06 -3.98 5.60
N PHE A 37 4.00 -4.69 5.22
CA PHE A 37 3.74 -5.06 3.83
C PHE A 37 3.52 -3.82 2.96
N GLU A 38 2.68 -2.87 3.38
CA GLU A 38 2.43 -1.63 2.62
C GLU A 38 3.74 -0.85 2.42
N TYR A 39 4.54 -0.70 3.48
CA TYR A 39 5.84 -0.02 3.42
C TYR A 39 6.83 -0.72 2.48
N ASP A 40 7.05 -2.03 2.65
CA ASP A 40 7.99 -2.78 1.79
C ASP A 40 7.57 -2.74 0.33
N SER A 41 6.26 -2.86 0.08
CA SER A 41 5.69 -2.78 -1.26
C SER A 41 5.95 -1.41 -1.85
N LEU A 42 5.67 -0.33 -1.09
CA LEU A 42 5.97 1.03 -1.51
C LEU A 42 7.46 1.20 -1.85
N MET A 43 8.36 0.58 -1.10
CA MET A 43 9.81 0.62 -1.37
C MET A 43 10.23 -0.06 -2.68
N LEU A 44 9.44 -1.00 -3.22
CA LEU A 44 9.66 -1.55 -4.57
C LEU A 44 9.54 -0.47 -5.65
N LEU A 45 8.82 0.61 -5.37
CA LEU A 45 8.58 1.75 -6.27
C LEU A 45 9.54 2.90 -6.03
N ARG A 46 10.57 2.75 -5.18
CA ARG A 46 11.51 3.84 -4.83
C ARG A 46 12.12 4.55 -6.04
N SER A 47 12.33 3.84 -7.16
CA SER A 47 12.85 4.43 -8.40
C SER A 47 11.91 5.47 -9.05
N HIS A 48 10.63 5.49 -8.65
CA HIS A 48 9.62 6.44 -9.12
C HIS A 48 9.48 7.65 -8.19
N PHE A 49 10.18 7.70 -7.06
CA PHE A 49 10.02 8.77 -6.09
C PHE A 49 10.73 10.04 -6.54
N THR A 50 9.94 11.10 -6.72
CA THR A 50 10.39 12.49 -6.78
C THR A 50 10.82 13.01 -5.40
N SER A 51 11.32 14.25 -5.36
CA SER A 51 11.69 14.92 -4.13
C SER A 51 10.53 15.08 -3.14
N GLU A 52 9.28 15.18 -3.62
CA GLU A 52 8.11 15.31 -2.72
C GLU A 52 7.83 14.00 -1.99
N PHE A 53 7.77 12.88 -2.71
CA PHE A 53 7.58 11.56 -2.10
C PHE A 53 8.67 11.23 -1.06
N MET A 54 9.91 11.65 -1.34
CA MET A 54 11.03 11.48 -0.40
C MET A 54 10.87 12.26 0.91
N LYS A 55 10.07 13.34 0.95
CA LYS A 55 9.77 14.07 2.19
C LYS A 55 8.78 13.32 3.09
N TRP A 56 7.84 12.60 2.49
CA TRP A 56 6.81 11.86 3.22
C TRP A 56 7.31 10.49 3.71
N LEU A 57 8.26 9.90 2.99
CA LEU A 57 8.78 8.56 3.24
C LEU A 57 9.22 8.30 4.70
N PRO A 58 9.95 9.20 5.39
CA PRO A 58 10.33 8.97 6.79
C PRO A 58 9.11 8.83 7.72
N ILE A 59 8.00 9.49 7.41
CA ILE A 59 6.77 9.40 8.21
C ILE A 59 6.06 8.07 7.93
N ILE A 60 6.08 7.59 6.68
CA ILE A 60 5.59 6.25 6.34
C ILE A 60 6.39 5.17 7.08
N GLU A 61 7.71 5.31 7.13
CA GLU A 61 8.58 4.37 7.87
C GLU A 61 8.22 4.35 9.36
N LEU A 62 8.05 5.52 9.99
CA LEU A 62 7.61 5.62 11.37
C LEU A 62 6.18 5.07 11.58
N ALA A 63 5.26 5.32 10.66
CA ALA A 63 3.90 4.81 10.69
C ALA A 63 3.89 3.27 10.65
N SER A 64 4.75 2.68 9.81
CA SER A 64 4.85 1.23 9.64
C SER A 64 5.17 0.49 10.95
N THR A 65 5.98 1.13 11.80
CA THR A 65 6.44 0.61 13.09
C THR A 65 5.65 1.15 14.29
N ASN A 66 4.56 1.89 14.05
CA ASN A 66 3.73 2.51 15.08
C ASN A 66 4.49 3.53 15.97
N GLN A 67 5.45 4.26 15.38
CA GLN A 67 6.28 5.25 16.06
C GLN A 67 5.95 6.69 15.65
N ALA A 68 5.14 6.89 14.60
CA ALA A 68 4.75 8.21 14.15
C ALA A 68 3.78 8.88 15.15
N ALA A 69 4.00 10.17 15.42
CA ALA A 69 3.05 10.99 16.17
C ALA A 69 1.86 11.39 15.28
N SER A 70 0.67 11.55 15.88
CA SER A 70 -0.56 11.95 15.16
C SER A 70 -0.36 13.21 14.31
N GLU A 71 0.37 14.20 14.83
CA GLU A 71 0.64 15.47 14.12
C GLU A 71 1.48 15.25 12.85
N GLN A 72 2.43 14.31 12.87
CA GLN A 72 3.25 13.98 11.70
C GLN A 72 2.41 13.30 10.61
N LEU A 73 1.49 12.41 11.01
CA LEU A 73 0.58 11.72 10.10
C LEU A 73 -0.41 12.70 9.46
N MET A 74 -0.99 13.60 10.26
CA MET A 74 -1.85 14.67 9.75
C MET A 74 -1.10 15.58 8.77
N TRP A 75 0.10 16.02 9.13
CA TRP A 75 0.94 16.82 8.23
C TRP A 75 1.22 16.11 6.91
N ALA A 76 1.62 14.83 6.95
CA ALA A 76 1.93 14.06 5.75
C ALA A 76 0.69 13.92 4.85
N ARG A 77 -0.45 13.58 5.45
CA ARG A 77 -1.73 13.48 4.75
C ARG A 77 -2.09 14.80 4.07
N ASP A 78 -2.02 15.91 4.79
CA ASP A 78 -2.39 17.22 4.27
C ASP A 78 -1.45 17.66 3.14
N GLU A 79 -0.14 17.42 3.25
CA GLU A 79 0.82 17.72 2.19
C GLU A 79 0.63 16.83 0.96
N ILE A 80 0.25 15.55 1.11
CA ILE A 80 -0.10 14.68 -0.01
C ILE A 80 -1.37 15.21 -0.72
N LEU A 81 -2.42 15.54 0.04
CA LEU A 81 -3.66 16.06 -0.52
C LEU A 81 -3.45 17.40 -1.26
N LYS A 82 -2.65 18.29 -0.66
CA LYS A 82 -2.25 19.55 -1.27
C LYS A 82 -1.42 19.33 -2.52
N PHE A 83 -0.52 18.34 -2.53
CA PHE A 83 0.24 17.99 -3.73
C PHE A 83 -0.68 17.55 -4.87
N ARG A 84 -1.64 16.67 -4.57
CA ARG A 84 -2.66 16.23 -5.54
C ARG A 84 -3.46 17.40 -6.12
N GLU A 85 -3.95 18.29 -5.26
CA GLU A 85 -4.74 19.43 -5.71
C GLU A 85 -3.92 20.42 -6.54
N GLN A 86 -2.76 20.84 -6.02
CA GLN A 86 -2.00 21.96 -6.57
C GLN A 86 -1.14 21.57 -7.78
N TYR A 87 -0.59 20.36 -7.80
CA TYR A 87 0.35 19.93 -8.83
C TYR A 87 -0.25 18.94 -9.81
N LEU A 88 -1.17 18.06 -9.37
CA LEU A 88 -1.86 17.12 -10.26
C LEU A 88 -3.22 17.65 -10.74
N GLY A 89 -3.74 18.72 -10.14
CA GLY A 89 -5.07 19.26 -10.47
C GLY A 89 -6.23 18.40 -9.96
N LEU A 90 -5.96 17.44 -9.07
CA LEU A 90 -6.90 16.43 -8.60
C LEU A 90 -7.53 16.85 -7.27
N LYS A 91 -8.80 17.28 -7.31
CA LYS A 91 -9.53 17.78 -6.12
C LYS A 91 -10.37 16.74 -5.40
N ALA A 92 -10.69 15.63 -6.07
CA ALA A 92 -11.50 14.56 -5.52
C ALA A 92 -10.84 13.22 -5.83
N PHE A 93 -11.15 12.21 -5.01
CA PHE A 93 -10.83 10.83 -5.33
C PHE A 93 -11.85 10.35 -6.36
N GLY A 94 -11.42 10.22 -7.61
CA GLY A 94 -12.20 9.58 -8.66
C GLY A 94 -12.25 8.06 -8.48
N PRO A 95 -13.20 7.37 -9.16
CA PRO A 95 -13.22 5.91 -9.22
C PRO A 95 -11.98 5.35 -9.94
N ASP A 96 -11.49 6.08 -10.95
CA ASP A 96 -10.31 5.72 -11.73
C ASP A 96 -9.13 6.61 -11.32
N ARG A 97 -7.91 6.09 -11.40
CA ARG A 97 -6.69 6.86 -11.14
C ARG A 97 -6.16 7.47 -12.44
N GLU A 98 -5.77 8.73 -12.38
CA GLU A 98 -5.48 9.51 -13.60
C GLU A 98 -4.02 9.36 -14.08
N SER A 99 -3.09 9.02 -13.18
CA SER A 99 -1.67 8.84 -13.52
C SER A 99 -0.92 7.94 -12.53
N ALA A 100 0.32 7.60 -12.88
CA ALA A 100 1.23 6.93 -11.96
C ALA A 100 1.48 7.80 -10.69
N GLU A 101 1.72 9.11 -10.84
CA GLU A 101 1.90 9.97 -9.66
C GLU A 101 0.64 10.03 -8.78
N ASP A 102 -0.55 10.08 -9.38
CA ASP A 102 -1.82 9.94 -8.65
C ASP A 102 -1.85 8.64 -7.86
N ALA A 103 -1.59 7.50 -8.50
CA ALA A 103 -1.53 6.20 -7.84
C ALA A 103 -0.51 6.16 -6.69
N LEU A 104 0.67 6.76 -6.83
CA LEU A 104 1.64 6.86 -5.73
C LEU A 104 1.09 7.65 -4.56
N THR A 105 0.45 8.80 -4.80
CA THR A 105 -0.16 9.56 -3.69
C THR A 105 -1.25 8.76 -2.97
N ILE A 106 -2.01 7.92 -3.68
CA ILE A 106 -2.96 6.98 -3.06
C ILE A 106 -2.24 5.94 -2.21
N LEU A 107 -1.21 5.27 -2.73
CA LEU A 107 -0.45 4.28 -1.98
C LEU A 107 0.17 4.87 -0.70
N PHE A 108 0.70 6.10 -0.77
CA PHE A 108 1.18 6.82 0.42
C PHE A 108 0.06 7.11 1.42
N LEU A 109 -1.14 7.49 0.96
CA LEU A 109 -2.30 7.71 1.85
C LEU A 109 -2.77 6.43 2.51
N LEU A 110 -2.84 5.31 1.78
CA LEU A 110 -3.20 4.00 2.34
C LEU A 110 -2.25 3.59 3.47
N CYS A 111 -0.94 3.78 3.29
CA CYS A 111 0.05 3.54 4.34
C CYS A 111 -0.16 4.39 5.61
N LEU A 112 -0.78 5.57 5.49
CA LEU A 112 -1.10 6.44 6.64
C LEU A 112 -2.43 6.01 7.30
N GLU A 113 -3.41 5.57 6.51
CA GLU A 113 -4.75 5.18 6.98
C GLU A 113 -4.78 3.85 7.74
N SER A 114 -3.77 3.02 7.57
CA SER A 114 -3.54 1.82 8.39
C SER A 114 -3.10 2.16 9.84
N TRP A 115 -3.02 3.45 10.17
CA TRP A 115 -2.82 4.01 11.50
C TRP A 115 -4.03 4.85 11.98
N PRO A 116 -4.42 4.77 13.28
CA PRO A 116 -3.92 3.87 14.30
C PRO A 116 -4.48 2.45 14.14
N GLN A 117 -3.90 1.50 14.89
CA GLN A 117 -4.40 0.12 14.93
C GLN A 117 -5.90 0.09 15.30
N ARG A 118 -6.70 -0.58 14.48
CA ARG A 118 -8.12 -0.81 14.78
C ARG A 118 -8.30 -1.97 15.77
N PRO A 119 -9.42 -2.03 16.50
CA PRO A 119 -9.74 -3.15 17.38
C PRO A 119 -9.68 -4.49 16.64
N GLU A 120 -9.18 -5.53 17.32
CA GLU A 120 -8.92 -6.86 16.75
C GLU A 120 -10.13 -7.48 16.04
N ALA A 121 -11.34 -7.24 16.55
CA ALA A 121 -12.60 -7.73 15.97
C ALA A 121 -12.87 -7.25 14.53
N VAL A 122 -12.27 -6.13 14.11
CA VAL A 122 -12.45 -5.53 12.76
C VAL A 122 -11.20 -5.75 11.90
N ALA A 123 -10.15 -6.35 12.45
CA ALA A 123 -8.83 -6.42 11.83
C ALA A 123 -8.81 -7.27 10.57
N LYS A 124 -9.43 -8.45 10.59
CA LYS A 124 -9.36 -9.38 9.46
C LYS A 124 -9.95 -8.79 8.19
N THR A 125 -11.21 -8.34 8.22
CA THR A 125 -11.88 -7.77 7.04
C THR A 125 -11.18 -6.50 6.56
N THR A 126 -10.74 -5.64 7.48
CA THR A 126 -10.04 -4.40 7.11
C THR A 126 -8.70 -4.69 6.44
N ILE A 127 -7.91 -5.65 6.96
CA ILE A 127 -6.62 -6.02 6.38
C ILE A 127 -6.84 -6.64 4.99
N VAL A 128 -7.84 -7.50 4.83
CA VAL A 128 -8.17 -8.09 3.51
C VAL A 128 -8.49 -6.99 2.50
N GLN A 129 -9.40 -6.09 2.85
CA GLN A 129 -9.78 -4.97 1.99
C GLN A 129 -8.60 -4.03 1.70
N GLY A 130 -7.78 -3.73 2.70
CA GLY A 130 -6.60 -2.88 2.54
C GLY A 130 -5.53 -3.51 1.64
N VAL A 131 -5.28 -4.83 1.78
CA VAL A 131 -4.36 -5.55 0.86
C VAL A 131 -4.90 -5.50 -0.57
N ASP A 132 -6.20 -5.73 -0.76
CA ASP A 132 -6.83 -5.72 -2.08
C ASP A 132 -6.76 -4.33 -2.75
N GLU A 133 -7.12 -3.27 -2.01
CA GLU A 133 -7.08 -1.89 -2.50
C GLU A 133 -5.65 -1.44 -2.82
N PHE A 134 -4.70 -1.75 -1.93
CA PHE A 134 -3.29 -1.43 -2.13
C PHE A 134 -2.72 -2.19 -3.33
N ALA A 135 -2.96 -3.49 -3.42
CA ALA A 135 -2.44 -4.34 -4.50
C ALA A 135 -3.03 -3.96 -5.85
N THR A 136 -4.33 -3.66 -5.90
CA THR A 136 -5.00 -3.20 -7.13
C THR A 136 -4.35 -1.92 -7.64
N THR A 137 -4.24 -0.90 -6.78
CA THR A 137 -3.62 0.38 -7.14
C THR A 137 -2.15 0.20 -7.57
N PHE A 138 -1.42 -0.67 -6.87
CA PHE A 138 -0.02 -0.96 -7.18
C PHE A 138 0.15 -1.63 -8.54
N ILE A 139 -0.56 -2.73 -8.77
CA ILE A 139 -0.41 -3.56 -9.98
C ILE A 139 -0.86 -2.80 -11.21
N GLU A 140 -1.99 -2.08 -11.13
CA GLU A 140 -2.56 -1.36 -12.27
C GLU A 140 -1.59 -0.34 -12.87
N PHE A 141 -0.79 0.33 -12.03
CA PHE A 141 0.10 1.41 -12.45
C PHE A 141 1.57 1.01 -12.59
N TYR A 142 2.02 -0.02 -11.86
CA TYR A 142 3.44 -0.34 -11.76
C TYR A 142 3.80 -1.78 -12.15
N GLY A 143 2.80 -2.65 -12.30
CA GLY A 143 3.01 -4.09 -12.44
C GLY A 143 3.72 -4.67 -11.22
N ARG A 144 4.47 -5.77 -11.40
CA ARG A 144 5.28 -6.45 -10.36
C ARG A 144 4.47 -7.26 -9.34
N SER A 145 3.39 -7.88 -9.79
CA SER A 145 2.58 -8.86 -9.03
C SER A 145 3.43 -9.86 -8.23
N LYS A 146 4.50 -10.41 -8.83
CA LYS A 146 5.40 -11.37 -8.18
C LYS A 146 6.16 -10.77 -6.99
N SER A 147 6.76 -9.59 -7.16
CA SER A 147 7.49 -8.92 -6.07
C SER A 147 6.55 -8.47 -4.96
N LEU A 148 5.34 -8.01 -5.31
CA LEU A 148 4.31 -7.68 -4.35
C LEU A 148 3.85 -8.92 -3.55
N LEU A 149 3.67 -10.04 -4.24
CA LEU A 149 3.34 -11.33 -3.65
C LEU A 149 4.46 -11.84 -2.72
N GLU A 150 5.72 -11.66 -3.09
CA GLU A 150 6.88 -12.00 -2.24
C GLU A 150 6.87 -11.16 -0.94
N ALA A 151 6.63 -9.85 -1.04
CA ALA A 151 6.49 -8.99 0.14
C ALA A 151 5.34 -9.44 1.05
N LEU A 152 4.18 -9.79 0.46
CA LEU A 152 3.02 -10.29 1.20
C LEU A 152 3.35 -11.64 1.89
N LYS A 153 3.92 -12.60 1.15
CA LYS A 153 4.31 -13.91 1.69
C LYS A 153 5.33 -13.78 2.82
N GLN A 154 6.33 -12.91 2.66
CA GLN A 154 7.33 -12.65 3.69
C GLN A 154 6.71 -12.11 4.98
N ARG A 155 5.81 -11.11 4.88
CA ARG A 155 5.24 -10.45 6.06
C ARG A 155 4.20 -11.29 6.79
N PHE A 156 3.50 -12.16 6.09
CA PHE A 156 2.50 -13.06 6.67
C PHE A 156 3.04 -14.48 6.93
N GLU A 157 4.35 -14.70 6.78
CA GLU A 157 5.04 -15.98 7.02
C GLU A 157 4.44 -17.15 6.21
N ILE A 158 3.98 -16.85 5.00
CA ILE A 158 3.31 -17.82 4.15
C ILE A 158 4.39 -18.61 3.41
N LYS A 159 4.44 -19.92 3.66
CA LYS A 159 5.38 -20.80 2.96
C LYS A 159 4.97 -20.96 1.50
N SER A 160 5.90 -20.69 0.59
CA SER A 160 5.78 -21.12 -0.81
C SER A 160 5.65 -22.65 -0.84
N ARG A 161 4.63 -23.15 -1.54
CA ARG A 161 4.49 -24.60 -1.80
C ARG A 161 5.54 -25.07 -2.80
#